data_AF-A0A7J4MJV6-F1
#
_entry.id   AF-A0A7J4MJV6-F1
#
_cell.length_a   1.000
_cell.length_b   1.000
_cell.length_c   1.000
_cell.angle_alpha   90.00
_cell.angle_beta   90.00
_cell.angle_gamma   90.00
#
_symmetry.space_group_name_H-M   'P 1'
#
loop_
_entity.id
_entity.type
_entity.pdbx_description
1 polymer ?
#
loop_
_entity_poly.entity_id
_entity_poly.type
_entity_poly.pdbx_seq_one_letter_code
_entity_poly.pdbx_strand_id
1 'polypeptide(L)'
;MRLSFKEMKDAIAKIVPKDIDYDVDLEGGDIAIITPTPDVFGGGDGLVGQIAKKIKRRIVLRPHSSIMKDEAETEEFIRNLLSEKADVDMIYFDRCYCEVTVICGNPGEAVGRRGANSKAIRDECGWLVKFERKPPIHSKTIH
;
A
#
# COMPACT_ATOMS: atom_id res chain seq x y z
N MET A 1 -18.55 17.39 15.65
CA MET A 1 -19.15 16.07 15.95
C MET A 1 -18.31 15.00 15.28
N ARG A 2 -17.83 13.98 16.01
CA ARG A 2 -17.20 12.81 15.38
C ARG A 2 -18.32 11.95 14.79
N LEU A 3 -18.21 11.62 13.50
CA LEU A 3 -19.13 10.68 12.86
C LEU A 3 -18.94 9.30 13.51
N SER A 4 -20.03 8.60 13.78
CA SER A 4 -20.00 7.19 14.17
C SER A 4 -19.53 6.32 13.00
N PHE A 5 -19.10 5.09 13.29
CA PHE A 5 -18.64 4.16 12.27
C PHE A 5 -19.69 3.89 11.19
N LYS A 6 -20.95 3.74 11.60
CA LYS A 6 -22.07 3.56 10.67
C LYS A 6 -22.26 4.77 9.76
N GLU A 7 -22.25 5.98 10.32
CA GLU A 7 -22.38 7.21 9.52
C GLU A 7 -21.18 7.41 8.57
N MET A 8 -19.98 6.97 8.95
CA MET A 8 -18.82 6.98 8.07
C MET A 8 -19.01 5.99 6.90
N LYS A 9 -19.44 4.75 7.16
CA LYS A 9 -19.76 3.78 6.11
C LYS A 9 -20.81 4.30 5.13
N ASP A 10 -21.88 4.90 5.66
CA ASP A 10 -22.95 5.50 4.85
C ASP A 10 -22.45 6.70 4.02
N ALA A 11 -21.52 7.50 4.56
CA ALA A 11 -20.92 8.62 3.82
C ALA A 11 -20.01 8.13 2.69
N ILE A 12 -19.24 7.07 2.92
CA ILE A 12 -18.37 6.45 1.91
C ILE A 12 -19.21 5.84 0.78
N ALA A 13 -20.29 5.13 1.13
CA ALA A 13 -21.19 4.51 0.15
C ALA A 13 -21.92 5.49 -0.77
N LYS A 14 -22.00 6.77 -0.39
CA LYS A 14 -22.55 7.84 -1.25
C LYS A 14 -21.54 8.39 -2.26
N ILE A 15 -20.26 8.20 -2.00
CA ILE A 15 -19.15 8.71 -2.82
C ILE A 15 -18.64 7.62 -3.76
N VAL A 16 -18.50 6.40 -3.24
CA VAL A 16 -17.97 5.26 -3.99
C VAL A 16 -19.06 4.69 -4.89
N PRO A 17 -18.80 4.54 -6.21
CA PRO A 17 -19.67 3.83 -7.13
C PRO A 17 -20.01 2.41 -6.66
N LYS A 18 -21.24 1.95 -6.92
CA LYS A 18 -21.77 0.66 -6.41
C LYS A 18 -21.19 -0.57 -7.12
N ASP A 19 -20.52 -0.37 -8.24
CA ASP A 19 -19.83 -1.38 -9.05
C ASP A 19 -18.44 -1.74 -8.49
N ILE A 20 -17.98 -1.04 -7.47
CA ILE A 20 -16.67 -1.28 -6.85
C ILE A 20 -16.85 -2.00 -5.52
N ASP A 21 -16.21 -3.16 -5.39
CA ASP A 21 -16.15 -3.87 -4.12
C ASP A 21 -15.15 -3.21 -3.17
N TYR A 22 -15.59 -2.93 -1.95
CA TYR A 22 -14.75 -2.43 -0.88
C TYR A 22 -15.32 -2.77 0.50
N ASP A 23 -14.45 -2.90 1.49
CA ASP A 23 -14.79 -2.88 2.91
C ASP A 23 -14.14 -1.68 3.60
N VAL A 24 -14.70 -1.29 4.74
CA VAL A 24 -14.20 -0.19 5.56
C VAL A 24 -13.98 -0.68 6.97
N ASP A 25 -12.77 -0.45 7.47
CA ASP A 25 -12.38 -0.75 8.84
C ASP A 25 -11.71 0.45 9.53
N LEU A 26 -11.57 0.37 10.85
CA LEU A 26 -10.90 1.35 11.69
C LEU A 26 -9.56 0.81 12.19
N GLU A 27 -8.50 1.09 11.44
CA GLU A 27 -7.12 0.80 11.85
C GLU A 27 -6.60 1.91 12.78
N GLY A 28 -6.83 1.75 14.08
CA GLY A 28 -6.41 2.70 15.11
C GLY A 28 -7.05 4.08 14.94
N GLY A 29 -6.24 5.07 14.53
CA GLY A 29 -6.69 6.44 14.28
C GLY A 29 -7.24 6.67 12.87
N ASP A 30 -6.93 5.77 11.94
CA ASP A 30 -7.17 5.93 10.52
C ASP A 30 -8.39 5.11 10.06
N ILE A 31 -8.90 5.44 8.87
CA ILE A 31 -9.95 4.67 8.21
C ILE A 31 -9.30 3.89 7.09
N ALA A 32 -9.36 2.55 7.18
CA ALA A 32 -8.86 1.67 6.14
C ALA A 32 -9.98 1.36 5.14
N ILE A 33 -9.71 1.58 3.86
CA ILE A 33 -10.56 1.12 2.76
C ILE A 33 -9.84 -0.07 2.14
N ILE A 34 -10.46 -1.24 2.21
CA ILE A 34 -9.90 -2.51 1.73
C ILE A 34 -10.60 -2.86 0.42
N THR A 35 -9.86 -3.09 -0.66
CA THR A 35 -10.45 -3.34 -1.98
C THR A 35 -9.58 -4.25 -2.85
N PRO A 36 -10.18 -5.12 -3.69
CA PRO A 36 -9.45 -5.86 -4.72
C PRO A 36 -9.01 -4.97 -5.90
N THR A 37 -9.53 -3.74 -6.03
CA THR A 37 -9.23 -2.83 -7.15
C THR A 37 -8.70 -1.48 -6.66
N PRO A 38 -7.48 -1.43 -6.06
CA PRO A 38 -6.94 -0.21 -5.45
C PRO A 38 -6.69 0.93 -6.45
N ASP A 39 -6.43 0.64 -7.73
CA ASP A 39 -6.15 1.66 -8.75
C ASP A 39 -7.31 2.63 -8.98
N VAL A 40 -8.56 2.14 -8.85
CA VAL A 40 -9.76 2.97 -9.03
C VAL A 40 -9.85 4.04 -7.95
N PHE A 41 -9.36 3.75 -6.74
CA PHE A 41 -9.33 4.69 -5.63
C PHE A 41 -8.16 5.69 -5.73
N GLY A 42 -7.04 5.27 -6.32
CA GLY A 42 -5.84 6.09 -6.50
C GLY A 42 -5.83 6.98 -7.76
N GLY A 43 -6.75 6.75 -8.71
CA GLY A 43 -6.83 7.46 -9.99
C GLY A 43 -7.21 8.96 -9.90
N GLY A 44 -7.19 9.62 -11.06
CA GLY A 44 -7.32 11.09 -11.21
C GLY A 44 -8.60 11.72 -10.66
N ASP A 45 -9.69 10.97 -10.48
CA ASP A 45 -10.93 11.44 -9.86
C ASP A 45 -10.87 11.50 -8.33
N GLY A 46 -9.80 10.96 -7.73
CA GLY A 46 -9.41 11.17 -6.34
C GLY A 46 -10.48 10.80 -5.32
N LEU A 47 -11.10 9.60 -5.45
CA LEU A 47 -12.10 9.11 -4.49
C LEU A 47 -11.60 9.20 -3.05
N VAL A 48 -10.35 8.79 -2.80
CA VAL A 48 -9.70 8.92 -1.48
C VAL A 48 -9.70 10.37 -1.00
N GLY A 49 -9.40 11.32 -1.87
CA GLY A 49 -9.40 12.75 -1.54
C GLY A 49 -10.80 13.30 -1.24
N GLN A 50 -11.81 12.86 -1.98
CA GLN A 50 -13.21 13.25 -1.74
C GLN A 50 -13.71 12.72 -0.40
N ILE A 51 -13.45 11.45 -0.11
CA ILE A 51 -13.82 10.81 1.15
C ILE A 51 -13.08 11.49 2.31
N ALA A 52 -11.78 11.79 2.15
CA ALA A 52 -10.99 12.46 3.19
C ALA A 52 -11.53 13.86 3.52
N LYS A 53 -11.92 14.64 2.50
CA LYS A 53 -12.56 15.95 2.68
C LYS A 53 -13.89 15.86 3.43
N LYS A 54 -14.69 14.82 3.16
CA LYS A 54 -16.00 14.63 3.78
C LYS A 54 -15.89 14.19 5.24
N ILE A 55 -15.04 13.21 5.53
CA ILE A 55 -14.93 12.59 6.85
C ILE A 55 -13.98 13.35 7.77
N LYS A 56 -13.03 14.11 7.20
CA LYS A 56 -11.98 14.85 7.93
C LYS A 56 -11.14 13.95 8.86
N ARG A 57 -10.90 12.72 8.41
CA ARG A 57 -9.96 11.75 9.01
C ARG A 57 -9.01 11.24 7.93
N ARG A 58 -7.85 10.77 8.36
CA ARG A 58 -6.88 10.14 7.46
C ARG A 58 -7.45 8.82 6.95
N ILE A 59 -7.33 8.62 5.65
CA ILE A 59 -7.80 7.44 4.94
C ILE A 59 -6.58 6.72 4.41
N VAL A 60 -6.56 5.41 4.61
CA VAL A 60 -5.51 4.53 4.10
C VAL A 60 -6.17 3.50 3.20
N LEU A 61 -5.57 3.29 2.03
CA LEU A 61 -6.04 2.30 1.07
C LEU A 61 -5.24 1.02 1.29
N ARG A 62 -5.94 -0.11 1.45
CA ARG A 62 -5.36 -1.43 1.62
C ARG A 62 -5.79 -2.34 0.46
N PRO A 63 -4.87 -3.09 -0.15
CA PRO A 63 -5.23 -4.16 -1.06
C PRO A 63 -5.98 -5.26 -0.29
N HIS A 64 -6.95 -5.90 -0.93
CA HIS A 64 -7.65 -7.04 -0.35
C HIS A 64 -6.75 -8.28 -0.38
N SER A 65 -6.85 -9.16 0.62
CA SER A 65 -6.01 -10.37 0.71
C SER A 65 -6.16 -11.31 -0.50
N SER A 66 -7.28 -11.26 -1.21
CA SER A 66 -7.53 -12.08 -2.40
C SER A 66 -6.63 -11.76 -3.61
N ILE A 67 -6.03 -10.57 -3.66
CA ILE A 67 -5.14 -10.15 -4.75
C ILE A 67 -3.66 -10.23 -4.36
N MET A 68 -3.37 -10.58 -3.11
CA MET A 68 -1.99 -10.60 -2.60
C MET A 68 -1.35 -11.96 -2.88
N LYS A 69 -0.15 -11.93 -3.44
CA LYS A 69 0.70 -13.12 -3.57
C LYS A 69 1.35 -13.48 -2.24
N ASP A 70 1.81 -14.72 -2.14
CA ASP A 70 2.60 -15.17 -1.00
C ASP A 70 3.91 -14.38 -0.88
N GLU A 71 4.43 -14.30 0.35
CA GLU A 71 5.65 -13.54 0.66
C GLU A 71 6.86 -14.07 -0.10
N ALA A 72 6.99 -15.39 -0.24
CA ALA A 72 8.09 -16.02 -0.97
C ALA A 72 8.07 -15.67 -2.47
N GLU A 73 6.90 -15.76 -3.10
CA GLU A 73 6.74 -15.38 -4.52
C GLU A 73 6.98 -13.88 -4.74
N THR A 74 6.50 -13.06 -3.81
CA THR A 74 6.69 -11.61 -3.85
C THR A 74 8.17 -11.25 -3.66
N GLU A 75 8.87 -11.91 -2.74
CA GLU A 75 10.30 -11.71 -2.53
C GLU A 75 11.10 -12.06 -3.79
N GLU A 76 10.81 -13.21 -4.41
CA GLU A 76 11.45 -13.64 -5.65
C GLU A 76 11.19 -12.63 -6.78
N PHE A 77 9.95 -12.16 -6.93
CA PHE A 77 9.59 -11.13 -7.91
C PHE A 77 10.37 -9.82 -7.70
N ILE A 78 10.44 -9.33 -6.45
CA ILE A 78 11.16 -8.10 -6.11
C ILE A 78 12.66 -8.26 -6.39
N ARG A 79 13.27 -9.39 -6.00
CA ARG A 79 14.68 -9.65 -6.25
C ARG A 79 14.96 -9.71 -7.75
N ASN A 80 14.13 -10.39 -8.54
CA ASN A 80 14.28 -10.48 -9.99
C ASN A 80 14.10 -9.13 -10.70
N LEU A 81 13.18 -8.29 -10.22
CA LEU A 81 12.93 -6.98 -10.79
C LEU A 81 14.08 -5.98 -10.53
N LEU A 82 14.77 -6.12 -9.38
CA LEU A 82 15.70 -5.11 -8.86
C LEU A 82 17.18 -5.52 -8.87
N SER A 83 17.49 -6.81 -9.07
CA SER A 83 18.79 -7.45 -8.80
C SER A 83 20.02 -6.79 -9.40
N GLU A 84 19.89 -5.95 -10.42
CA GLU A 84 21.02 -5.25 -11.03
C GLU A 84 21.09 -3.74 -10.74
N LYS A 85 20.03 -3.14 -10.19
CA LYS A 85 19.91 -1.66 -10.12
C LYS A 85 19.96 -1.13 -8.68
N ALA A 86 19.36 -1.85 -7.74
CA ALA A 86 19.04 -1.26 -6.43
C ALA A 86 19.99 -1.66 -5.29
N ASP A 87 20.80 -2.71 -5.44
CA ASP A 87 21.55 -3.34 -4.34
C ASP A 87 20.63 -3.69 -3.16
N VAL A 88 19.78 -4.72 -3.32
CA VAL A 88 18.77 -5.12 -2.33
C VAL A 88 19.45 -5.87 -1.19
N ASP A 89 19.27 -5.36 0.03
CA ASP A 89 19.86 -5.93 1.24
C ASP A 89 18.86 -6.86 1.95
N MET A 90 17.71 -6.31 2.34
CA MET A 90 16.69 -7.01 3.13
C MET A 90 15.28 -6.61 2.68
N ILE A 91 14.33 -7.53 2.88
CA ILE A 91 12.92 -7.34 2.55
C ILE A 91 12.11 -7.76 3.79
N TYR A 92 11.22 -6.88 4.24
CA TYR A 92 10.33 -7.13 5.37
C TYR A 92 8.88 -7.06 4.92
N PHE A 93 8.08 -8.02 5.37
CA PHE A 93 6.65 -8.04 5.11
C PHE A 93 5.87 -7.66 6.37
N ASP A 94 4.96 -6.70 6.21
CA ASP A 94 3.97 -6.33 7.21
C ASP A 94 2.59 -6.77 6.71
N ARG A 95 2.14 -7.93 7.18
CA ARG A 95 0.83 -8.49 6.84
C ARG A 95 -0.34 -7.66 7.37
N CYS A 96 -0.15 -6.94 8.48
CA CYS A 96 -1.22 -6.13 9.07
C CYS A 96 -1.56 -4.96 8.15
N TYR A 97 -0.56 -4.36 7.53
CA TYR A 97 -0.74 -3.21 6.64
C TYR A 97 -0.68 -3.55 5.14
N CYS A 98 -0.47 -4.83 4.81
CA CYS A 98 -0.27 -5.31 3.44
C CYS A 98 0.89 -4.57 2.74
N GLU A 99 1.95 -4.30 3.50
CA GLU A 99 3.11 -3.52 3.08
C GLU A 99 4.37 -4.39 3.01
N VAL A 100 5.23 -4.08 2.05
CA VAL A 100 6.55 -4.67 1.91
C VAL A 100 7.60 -3.56 1.94
N THR A 101 8.55 -3.66 2.86
CA THR A 101 9.65 -2.70 3.00
C THR A 101 10.92 -3.32 2.43
N VAL A 102 11.46 -2.72 1.38
CA VAL A 102 12.68 -3.15 0.70
C VAL A 102 13.81 -2.21 1.09
N ILE A 103 14.78 -2.72 1.84
CA ILE A 103 16.01 -2.02 2.18
C ILE A 103 17.01 -2.23 1.06
N CYS A 104 17.48 -1.12 0.48
CA CYS A 104 18.38 -1.15 -0.66
C CYS A 104 19.41 -0.02 -0.63
N GLY A 105 20.54 -0.20 -1.30
CA GLY A 105 21.58 0.83 -1.39
C GLY A 105 21.09 2.08 -2.15
N ASN A 106 20.37 1.87 -3.26
CA ASN A 106 19.89 2.91 -4.15
C ASN A 106 18.35 2.95 -4.26
N PRO A 107 17.63 3.54 -3.29
CA PRO A 107 16.16 3.57 -3.30
C PRO A 107 15.56 4.34 -4.48
N GLY A 108 16.26 5.35 -5.00
CA GLY A 108 15.79 6.11 -6.18
C GLY A 108 15.71 5.25 -7.44
N GLU A 109 16.66 4.34 -7.63
CA GLU A 109 16.62 3.37 -8.73
C GLU A 109 15.62 2.26 -8.47
N ALA A 110 15.48 1.86 -7.19
CA ALA A 110 14.52 0.83 -6.77
C ALA A 110 13.06 1.23 -7.06
N VAL A 111 12.69 2.50 -6.83
CA VAL A 111 11.37 3.06 -7.18
C VAL A 111 11.13 3.04 -8.71
N GLY A 112 12.20 3.23 -9.48
CA GLY A 112 12.14 3.34 -10.94
C GLY A 112 11.57 4.67 -11.43
N ARG A 113 11.65 4.92 -12.75
CA ARG A 113 11.16 6.17 -13.34
C ARG A 113 9.67 6.34 -13.08
N ARG A 114 9.30 7.44 -12.41
CA ARG A 114 7.91 7.75 -12.01
C ARG A 114 7.23 6.63 -11.20
N GLY A 115 7.99 5.83 -10.44
CA GLY A 115 7.42 4.75 -9.63
C GLY A 115 7.03 3.51 -10.42
N ALA A 116 7.60 3.31 -11.62
CA ALA A 116 7.28 2.15 -12.47
C ALA A 116 7.46 0.81 -11.74
N ASN A 117 8.54 0.65 -10.96
CA ASN A 117 8.78 -0.59 -10.22
C ASN A 117 7.82 -0.72 -9.03
N SER A 118 7.55 0.39 -8.32
CA SER A 118 6.56 0.39 -7.24
C SER A 118 5.17 -0.01 -7.74
N LYS A 119 4.80 0.45 -8.93
CA LYS A 119 3.56 0.10 -9.58
C LYS A 119 3.57 -1.36 -10.04
N ALA A 120 4.64 -1.82 -10.67
CA ALA A 120 4.76 -3.23 -11.09
C ALA A 120 4.61 -4.21 -9.91
N ILE A 121 5.23 -3.92 -8.76
CA ILE A 121 5.09 -4.77 -7.57
C ILE A 121 3.64 -4.76 -7.05
N ARG A 122 2.96 -3.59 -7.06
CA ARG A 122 1.55 -3.50 -6.68
C ARG A 122 0.65 -4.29 -7.62
N ASP A 123 0.82 -4.09 -8.93
CA ASP A 123 -0.06 -4.67 -9.95
C ASP A 123 0.14 -6.20 -10.04
N GLU A 124 1.38 -6.68 -9.89
CA GLU A 124 1.71 -8.11 -10.02
C GLU A 124 1.60 -8.89 -8.70
N CYS A 125 1.94 -8.29 -7.57
CA CYS A 125 1.98 -9.00 -6.28
C CYS A 125 0.87 -8.58 -5.32
N GLY A 126 0.18 -7.46 -5.59
CA GLY A 126 -0.85 -6.91 -4.70
C GLY A 126 -0.31 -6.16 -3.48
N TRP A 127 1.00 -6.22 -3.19
CA TRP A 127 1.62 -5.61 -2.02
C TRP A 127 1.90 -4.11 -2.19
N LEU A 128 1.75 -3.34 -1.11
CA LEU A 128 2.18 -1.95 -1.06
C LEU A 128 3.67 -1.86 -0.76
N VAL A 129 4.48 -1.40 -1.71
CA VAL A 129 5.93 -1.35 -1.51
C VAL A 129 6.42 -0.01 -0.98
N LYS A 130 7.34 -0.08 -0.02
CA LYS A 130 8.17 1.02 0.50
C LYS A 130 9.63 0.70 0.27
N PHE A 131 10.37 1.69 -0.21
CA PHE A 131 11.81 1.58 -0.42
C PHE A 131 12.54 2.41 0.62
N GLU A 132 13.44 1.78 1.36
CA GLU A 132 14.26 2.43 2.37
C GLU A 132 15.74 2.30 2.00
N ARG A 133 16.53 3.31 2.38
CA ARG A 133 17.97 3.30 2.17
C ARG A 133 18.62 2.40 3.20
N LYS A 134 19.54 1.55 2.76
CA LYS A 134 20.40 0.75 3.64
C LYS A 134 21.09 1.64 4.68
N PRO A 135 20.91 1.38 5.99
CA PRO A 135 21.58 2.15 7.02
C PRO A 135 23.09 1.88 6.99
N PRO A 136 23.93 2.87 7.35
CA PRO A 136 25.38 2.68 7.39
C PRO A 136 25.83 1.70 8.48
N ILE A 137 25.05 1.56 9.55
CA ILE A 137 25.30 0.63 10.64
C ILE A 137 24.06 -0.23 10.84
N HIS A 138 24.27 -1.54 10.90
CA HIS A 138 23.20 -2.49 11.11
C HIS A 138 22.84 -2.61 12.59
N SER A 139 21.57 -2.34 12.91
CA SER A 139 21.03 -2.55 14.26
C SER A 139 20.55 -3.98 14.42
N LYS A 140 21.09 -4.70 15.42
CA LYS A 140 20.66 -6.07 15.77
C LYS A 140 19.24 -6.16 16.32
N THR A 141 18.63 -5.03 16.68
CA THR A 141 17.29 -4.99 17.28
C THR A 141 16.20 -4.76 16.24
N ILE A 142 16.52 -4.01 15.18
CA ILE A 142 15.56 -3.60 14.15
C ILE A 142 15.64 -4.54 12.95
N HIS A 143 16.85 -5.02 12.64
CA HIS A 143 17.12 -5.80 11.46
C HIS A 143 17.54 -7.24 11.78
#